data_AF-A0A920UPE2-F1
#
_entry.id   AF-A0A920UPE2-F1
#
_cell.length_a   1.000
_cell.length_b   1.000
_cell.length_c   1.000
_cell.angle_alpha   90.00
_cell.angle_beta   90.00
_cell.angle_gamma   90.00
#
_symmetry.space_group_name_H-M   'P 1'
#
loop_
_entity.id
_entity.type
_entity.pdbx_description
1 polymer ?
#
loop_
_entity_poly.entity_id
_entity_poly.type
_entity_poly.pdbx_seq_one_letter_code
_entity_poly.pdbx_strand_id
1 'polypeptide(L)'
;MDYKDGVVEYGLPLRRDLTKIIRSKKPDVIITINHELQFSQGHLNMADHRYVALAAFDAARDAGGRWIFQELLDEGFLPWTGVKMVMVAASPNPTHWVDVGDSIELGIQSLKLHKAYIENLSQDFDPEMFLSMNANASGEKVGVDYAVEFQIILI
;
A
#
# COMPACT_ATOMS: atom_id res chain seq x y z
N MET A 1 -9.29 -5.70 -9.68
CA MET A 1 -8.74 -5.33 -11.00
C MET A 1 -8.17 -6.61 -11.59
N ASP A 2 -8.25 -6.81 -12.90
CA ASP A 2 -7.97 -8.11 -13.54
C ASP A 2 -6.50 -8.28 -13.97
N TYR A 3 -5.57 -7.66 -13.22
CA TYR A 3 -4.13 -7.78 -13.45
C TYR A 3 -3.63 -9.12 -12.92
N LYS A 4 -2.71 -9.74 -13.65
CA LYS A 4 -2.15 -11.04 -13.30
C LYS A 4 -0.96 -10.88 -12.34
N ASP A 5 -0.99 -11.64 -11.26
CA ASP A 5 0.08 -11.72 -10.25
C ASP A 5 1.44 -12.12 -10.87
N GLY A 6 2.49 -11.46 -10.41
CA GLY A 6 3.89 -11.65 -10.80
C GLY A 6 4.28 -10.99 -12.12
N VAL A 7 3.33 -10.41 -12.85
CA VAL A 7 3.54 -9.82 -14.18
C VAL A 7 2.76 -8.53 -14.35
N VAL A 8 2.59 -7.77 -13.27
CA VAL A 8 1.98 -6.44 -13.37
C VAL A 8 2.89 -5.55 -14.21
N GLU A 9 2.33 -4.78 -15.13
CA GLU A 9 3.05 -3.79 -15.92
C GLU A 9 2.72 -2.38 -15.42
N TYR A 10 3.74 -1.59 -15.14
CA TYR A 10 3.56 -0.16 -14.95
C TYR A 10 3.22 0.50 -16.30
N GLY A 11 2.28 1.45 -16.28
CA GLY A 11 1.96 2.24 -17.45
C GLY A 11 0.62 2.98 -17.34
N LEU A 12 0.21 3.58 -18.45
CA LEU A 12 -1.04 4.33 -18.54
C LEU A 12 -2.29 3.47 -18.20
N PRO A 13 -2.42 2.19 -18.59
CA PRO A 13 -3.59 1.39 -18.22
C PRO A 13 -3.76 1.24 -16.70
N LEU A 14 -2.68 0.89 -15.99
CA LEU A 14 -2.70 0.74 -14.54
C LEU A 14 -3.01 2.08 -13.84
N ARG A 15 -2.35 3.15 -14.27
CA ARG A 15 -2.60 4.51 -13.74
C ARG A 15 -4.04 4.97 -13.97
N ARG A 16 -4.62 4.69 -15.15
CA ARG A 16 -6.00 5.01 -15.48
C ARG A 16 -6.98 4.31 -14.55
N ASP A 17 -6.80 3.01 -14.34
CA ASP A 17 -7.69 2.21 -13.49
C ASP A 17 -7.63 2.67 -12.03
N LEU A 18 -6.44 2.96 -11.52
CA LEU A 18 -6.27 3.54 -10.18
C LEU A 18 -6.87 4.94 -10.09
N THR A 19 -6.69 5.78 -11.12
CA THR A 19 -7.29 7.13 -11.18
C THR A 19 -8.81 7.06 -11.13
N LYS A 20 -9.42 6.11 -11.85
CA LYS A 20 -10.86 5.85 -11.81
C LYS A 20 -11.33 5.49 -10.41
N ILE A 21 -10.60 4.61 -9.71
CA ILE A 21 -10.90 4.25 -8.31
C ILE A 21 -10.81 5.47 -7.39
N ILE A 22 -9.77 6.29 -7.52
CA ILE A 22 -9.56 7.49 -6.68
C ILE A 22 -10.68 8.51 -6.93
N ARG A 23 -11.04 8.81 -8.19
CA ARG A 23 -12.14 9.72 -8.52
C ARG A 23 -13.51 9.21 -8.03
N SER A 24 -13.69 7.89 -7.98
CA SER A 24 -14.90 7.25 -7.46
C SER A 24 -14.98 7.30 -5.92
N LYS A 25 -13.90 6.90 -5.24
CA LYS A 25 -13.84 6.76 -3.78
C LYS A 25 -13.55 8.06 -3.04
N LYS A 26 -12.97 9.05 -3.75
CA LYS A 26 -12.62 10.37 -3.22
C LYS A 26 -11.84 10.32 -1.89
N PRO A 27 -10.74 9.54 -1.80
CA PRO A 27 -10.01 9.39 -0.55
C PRO A 27 -9.23 10.67 -0.19
N ASP A 28 -9.09 10.94 1.11
CA ASP A 28 -8.09 11.89 1.62
C ASP A 28 -6.68 11.27 1.68
N VAL A 29 -6.59 9.95 1.85
CA VAL A 29 -5.35 9.20 2.07
C VAL A 29 -5.36 7.93 1.23
N ILE A 30 -4.24 7.63 0.59
CA ILE A 30 -3.99 6.36 -0.10
C ILE A 30 -2.93 5.60 0.68
N ILE A 31 -3.12 4.31 0.94
CA ILE A 31 -2.10 3.45 1.52
C ILE A 31 -1.58 2.54 0.40
N THR A 32 -0.26 2.45 0.26
CA THR A 32 0.42 1.59 -0.70
C THR A 32 1.61 0.88 -0.04
N ILE A 33 2.37 0.11 -0.82
CA ILE A 33 3.54 -0.65 -0.37
C ILE A 33 4.84 -0.07 -0.94
N ASN A 34 5.97 -0.48 -0.37
CA ASN A 34 7.32 -0.08 -0.79
C ASN A 34 7.54 -0.16 -2.31
N HIS A 35 7.98 0.96 -2.89
CA HIS A 35 8.28 1.12 -4.31
C HIS A 35 9.77 0.98 -4.65
N GLU A 36 10.63 0.92 -3.63
CA GLU A 36 12.08 0.88 -3.81
C GLU A 36 12.53 -0.44 -4.41
N LEU A 37 13.76 -0.45 -4.97
CA LEU A 37 14.36 -1.66 -5.52
C LEU A 37 14.47 -2.78 -4.48
N GLN A 38 14.65 -2.43 -3.21
CA GLN A 38 14.89 -3.37 -2.12
C GLN A 38 13.87 -3.20 -1.00
N PHE A 39 13.56 -4.31 -0.33
CA PHE A 39 12.98 -4.32 1.01
C PHE A 39 14.03 -3.87 2.05
N SER A 40 13.62 -3.81 3.32
CA SER A 40 14.56 -3.77 4.43
C SER A 40 15.57 -4.92 4.38
N GLN A 41 16.77 -4.70 4.91
CA GLN A 41 17.87 -5.68 4.92
C GLN A 41 18.42 -6.05 3.54
N GLY A 42 18.15 -5.25 2.50
CA GLY A 42 18.80 -5.36 1.19
C GLY A 42 18.24 -6.44 0.26
N HIS A 43 17.15 -7.10 0.62
CA HIS A 43 16.50 -8.10 -0.24
C HIS A 43 15.83 -7.42 -1.43
N LEU A 44 15.93 -8.03 -2.63
CA LEU A 44 15.28 -7.51 -3.83
C LEU A 44 13.75 -7.47 -3.66
N ASN A 45 13.15 -6.33 -3.98
CA ASN A 45 11.71 -6.13 -3.97
C ASN A 45 11.06 -6.73 -5.23
N MET A 46 9.80 -7.10 -5.12
CA MET A 46 9.01 -7.62 -6.23
C MET A 46 8.69 -6.53 -7.25
N ALA A 47 8.71 -6.86 -8.54
CA ALA A 47 8.38 -5.90 -9.60
C ALA A 47 6.97 -5.33 -9.42
N ASP A 48 6.00 -6.20 -9.10
CA ASP A 48 4.61 -5.82 -8.85
C ASP A 48 4.47 -4.78 -7.74
N HIS A 49 5.17 -4.94 -6.61
CA HIS A 49 5.16 -3.96 -5.53
C HIS A 49 5.61 -2.58 -6.03
N ARG A 50 6.73 -2.55 -6.77
CA ARG A 50 7.29 -1.31 -7.32
C ARG A 50 6.33 -0.65 -8.29
N TYR A 51 5.79 -1.41 -9.23
CA TYR A 51 4.93 -0.88 -10.28
C TYR A 51 3.56 -0.43 -9.79
N VAL A 52 2.94 -1.18 -8.88
CA VAL A 52 1.67 -0.77 -8.25
C VAL A 52 1.88 0.48 -7.41
N ALA A 53 2.96 0.56 -6.63
CA ALA A 53 3.22 1.71 -5.79
C ALA A 53 3.54 2.97 -6.60
N LEU A 54 4.38 2.88 -7.64
CA LEU A 54 4.63 3.99 -8.57
C LEU A 54 3.34 4.45 -9.25
N ALA A 55 2.52 3.51 -9.74
CA ALA A 55 1.25 3.85 -10.36
C ALA A 55 0.26 4.49 -9.36
N ALA A 56 0.29 4.12 -8.08
CA ALA A 56 -0.53 4.74 -7.05
C ALA A 56 -0.12 6.21 -6.79
N PHE A 57 1.18 6.53 -6.79
CA PHE A 57 1.65 7.93 -6.68
C PHE A 57 1.21 8.77 -7.86
N ASP A 58 1.41 8.25 -9.08
CA ASP A 58 1.00 8.96 -10.29
C ASP A 58 -0.52 9.12 -10.35
N ALA A 59 -1.27 8.07 -10.01
CA ALA A 59 -2.73 8.11 -10.00
C ALA A 59 -3.29 9.09 -8.95
N ALA A 60 -2.63 9.23 -7.79
CA ALA A 60 -2.99 10.21 -6.78
C ALA A 60 -2.97 11.65 -7.36
N ARG A 61 -1.96 11.95 -8.17
CA ARG A 61 -1.84 13.23 -8.88
C ARG A 61 -2.77 13.33 -10.09
N ASP A 62 -2.85 12.26 -10.90
CA ASP A 62 -3.69 12.16 -12.10
C ASP A 62 -5.19 12.36 -11.76
N ALA A 63 -5.62 11.93 -10.57
CA ALA A 63 -7.00 12.08 -10.10
C ALA A 63 -7.48 13.52 -10.10
N GLY A 64 -6.62 14.50 -9.76
CA GLY A 64 -6.95 15.93 -9.79
C GLY A 64 -6.91 16.55 -11.19
N GLY A 65 -6.24 15.90 -12.14
CA GLY A 65 -6.00 16.43 -13.48
C GLY A 65 -7.17 16.19 -14.44
N ARG A 66 -7.94 17.23 -14.76
CA ARG A 66 -9.06 17.15 -15.73
C ARG A 66 -8.65 16.61 -17.11
N TRP A 67 -7.44 16.91 -17.57
CA TRP A 67 -6.94 16.55 -18.90
C TRP A 67 -6.34 15.15 -18.98
N ILE A 68 -6.24 14.46 -17.84
CA ILE A 68 -5.66 13.13 -17.72
C ILE A 68 -6.82 12.12 -17.68
N PHE A 69 -6.77 11.14 -18.58
CA PHE A 69 -7.81 10.13 -18.81
C PHE A 69 -9.19 10.77 -19.01
N GLN A 70 -9.34 11.57 -20.07
CA GLN A 70 -10.56 12.34 -20.34
C GLN A 70 -11.79 11.44 -20.54
N GLU A 71 -11.60 10.21 -21.01
CA GLU A 71 -12.67 9.21 -21.12
C GLU A 71 -13.31 8.89 -19.77
N LEU A 72 -12.61 9.10 -18.65
CA LEU A 72 -13.19 8.96 -17.31
C LEU A 72 -14.25 10.03 -17.03
N LEU A 73 -14.18 11.20 -17.68
CA LEU A 73 -15.21 12.24 -17.56
C LEU A 73 -16.51 11.79 -18.23
N ASP A 74 -16.40 11.15 -19.39
CA ASP A 74 -17.54 10.60 -20.12
C ASP A 74 -18.19 9.44 -19.33
N GLU A 75 -17.39 8.69 -18.57
CA GLU A 75 -17.85 7.67 -17.63
C GLU A 75 -18.41 8.23 -16.30
N GLY A 76 -18.41 9.56 -16.10
CA GLY A 76 -18.94 10.22 -14.91
C GLY A 76 -17.97 10.35 -13.72
N PHE A 77 -16.70 9.99 -13.90
CA PHE A 77 -15.65 10.14 -12.88
C PHE A 77 -14.97 11.51 -12.99
N LEU A 78 -15.52 12.48 -12.26
CA LEU A 78 -14.99 13.84 -12.17
C LEU A 78 -13.65 13.91 -11.42
N PRO A 79 -12.79 14.90 -11.72
CA PRO A 79 -11.52 15.07 -11.03
C PRO A 79 -11.68 15.20 -9.51
N TRP A 80 -10.73 14.64 -8.78
CA TRP A 80 -10.67 14.67 -7.32
C TRP A 80 -9.31 15.19 -6.87
N THR A 81 -9.31 16.36 -6.23
CA THR A 81 -8.11 17.03 -5.69
C THR A 81 -8.00 16.89 -4.18
N GLY A 82 -8.76 15.98 -3.57
CA GLY A 82 -8.81 15.83 -2.11
C GLY A 82 -7.81 14.83 -1.54
N VAL A 83 -7.03 14.13 -2.38
CA VAL A 83 -5.93 13.29 -1.89
C VAL A 83 -4.85 14.21 -1.29
N LYS A 84 -4.54 14.02 -0.02
CA LYS A 84 -3.57 14.85 0.72
C LYS A 84 -2.22 14.18 0.83
N MET A 85 -2.22 12.85 0.93
CA MET A 85 -1.02 12.07 1.13
C MET A 85 -1.17 10.61 0.69
N VAL A 86 -0.04 10.01 0.38
CA VAL A 86 0.13 8.57 0.21
C VAL A 86 1.01 8.04 1.34
N MET A 87 0.51 7.05 2.08
CA MET A 87 1.24 6.35 3.14
C MET A 87 1.84 5.06 2.57
N VAL A 88 3.16 4.95 2.60
CA VAL A 88 3.90 3.80 2.04
C VAL A 88 4.31 2.88 3.18
N ALA A 89 3.67 1.72 3.25
CA ALA A 89 4.03 0.65 4.18
C ALA A 89 5.32 -0.06 3.73
N ALA A 90 6.06 -0.63 4.68
CA ALA A 90 7.30 -1.38 4.45
C ALA A 90 8.40 -0.60 3.70
N SER A 91 8.33 0.74 3.72
CA SER A 91 9.40 1.60 3.19
C SER A 91 10.67 1.43 4.02
N PRO A 92 11.88 1.42 3.40
CA PRO A 92 13.12 1.46 4.14
C PRO A 92 13.37 2.83 4.82
N ASN A 93 12.57 3.85 4.52
CA ASN A 93 12.69 5.21 5.03
C ASN A 93 11.38 5.70 5.69
N PRO A 94 10.88 5.03 6.74
CA PRO A 94 9.65 5.45 7.41
C PRO A 94 9.82 6.81 8.08
N THR A 95 8.76 7.62 8.07
CA THR A 95 8.74 8.95 8.70
C THR A 95 7.66 9.10 9.76
N HIS A 96 6.67 8.20 9.78
CA HIS A 96 5.52 8.25 10.68
C HIS A 96 5.19 6.83 11.20
N TRP A 97 4.57 6.80 12.38
CA TRP A 97 4.13 5.58 13.05
C TRP A 97 2.67 5.71 13.48
N VAL A 98 1.94 4.61 13.41
CA VAL A 98 0.57 4.50 13.93
C VAL A 98 0.58 3.47 15.04
N ASP A 99 0.20 3.87 16.26
CA ASP A 99 -0.02 2.94 17.38
C ASP A 99 -1.19 2.01 17.03
N VAL A 100 -0.96 0.71 17.13
CA VAL A 100 -1.94 -0.33 16.83
C VAL A 100 -2.19 -1.27 18.01
N GLY A 101 -1.76 -0.92 19.23
CA GLY A 101 -1.89 -1.77 20.41
C GLY A 101 -3.31 -2.30 20.63
N ASP A 102 -4.32 -1.44 20.49
CA ASP A 102 -5.73 -1.82 20.65
C ASP A 102 -6.28 -2.70 19.51
N SER A 103 -5.55 -2.83 18.40
CA SER A 103 -6.02 -3.46 17.15
C SER A 103 -5.13 -4.59 16.64
N ILE A 104 -4.00 -4.88 17.30
CA ILE A 104 -3.04 -5.88 16.85
C ILE A 104 -3.68 -7.26 16.70
N GLU A 105 -4.55 -7.64 17.64
CA GLU A 105 -5.27 -8.91 17.60
C GLU A 105 -6.17 -9.02 16.37
N LEU A 106 -6.87 -7.93 15.99
CA LEU A 106 -7.68 -7.92 14.77
C LEU A 106 -6.81 -8.09 13.52
N GLY A 107 -5.61 -7.50 13.50
CA GLY A 107 -4.62 -7.70 12.44
C GLY A 107 -4.16 -9.15 12.33
N ILE A 108 -3.85 -9.79 13.46
CA ILE A 108 -3.44 -11.20 13.52
C ILE A 108 -4.56 -12.11 13.00
N GLN A 109 -5.80 -11.90 13.47
CA GLN A 109 -6.95 -12.69 13.01
C GLN A 109 -7.21 -12.49 11.52
N SER A 110 -7.08 -11.25 11.02
CA SER A 110 -7.17 -10.97 9.59
C SER A 110 -6.13 -11.76 8.80
N LEU A 111 -4.85 -11.76 9.21
CA LEU A 111 -3.78 -12.49 8.53
C LEU A 111 -4.04 -14.01 8.55
N LYS A 112 -4.50 -14.56 9.67
CA LYS A 112 -4.86 -16.00 9.80
C LYS A 112 -5.95 -16.45 8.83
N LEU A 113 -6.79 -15.54 8.31
CA LEU A 113 -7.79 -15.88 7.30
C LEU A 113 -7.19 -16.15 5.91
N HIS A 114 -5.94 -15.78 5.64
CA HIS A 114 -5.22 -16.09 4.40
C HIS A 114 -4.71 -17.55 4.36
N LYS A 115 -5.58 -18.51 4.70
CA LYS A 115 -5.23 -19.93 4.91
C LYS A 115 -4.51 -20.54 3.72
N ALA A 116 -5.07 -20.40 2.51
CA ALA A 116 -4.48 -20.97 1.31
C ALA A 116 -3.07 -20.42 1.02
N TYR A 117 -2.80 -19.14 1.34
CA TYR A 117 -1.45 -18.59 1.22
C TYR A 117 -0.52 -19.21 2.27
N ILE A 118 -0.93 -19.18 3.55
CA ILE A 118 -0.13 -19.66 4.68
C ILE A 118 0.23 -21.15 4.53
N GLU A 119 -0.75 -21.98 4.18
CA GLU A 119 -0.58 -23.43 4.00
C GLU A 119 0.36 -23.79 2.83
N ASN A 120 0.57 -22.87 1.89
CA ASN A 120 1.43 -23.06 0.72
C ASN A 120 2.77 -22.32 0.82
N LEU A 121 3.10 -21.73 1.97
CA LEU A 121 4.44 -21.22 2.23
C LEU A 121 5.40 -22.39 2.42
N SER A 122 6.60 -22.30 1.83
CA SER A 122 7.62 -23.36 1.90
C SER A 122 8.31 -23.49 3.26
N GLN A 123 7.85 -22.75 4.26
CA GLN A 123 8.43 -22.66 5.60
C GLN A 123 7.31 -22.65 6.64
N ASP A 124 7.62 -23.12 7.85
CA ASP A 124 6.74 -22.97 9.00
C ASP A 124 6.55 -21.47 9.28
N PHE A 125 5.39 -20.94 8.88
CA PHE A 125 5.03 -19.54 9.04
C PHE A 125 4.02 -19.40 10.17
N ASP A 126 4.43 -18.73 11.24
CA ASP A 126 3.53 -18.30 12.30
C ASP A 126 3.06 -16.86 12.04
N PRO A 127 1.78 -16.65 11.65
CA PRO A 127 1.25 -15.33 11.35
C PRO A 127 1.19 -14.41 12.58
N GLU A 128 0.98 -14.98 13.77
CA GLU A 128 0.88 -14.22 15.01
C GLU A 128 2.25 -13.72 15.45
N MET A 129 3.23 -14.62 15.47
CA MET A 129 4.62 -14.26 15.77
C MET A 129 5.14 -13.26 14.73
N PHE A 130 4.88 -13.49 13.44
CA PHE A 130 5.29 -12.59 12.37
C PHE A 130 4.74 -11.18 12.57
N LEU A 131 3.42 -11.03 12.74
CA LEU A 131 2.82 -9.69 12.83
C LEU A 131 3.21 -9.00 14.14
N SER A 132 3.18 -9.72 15.26
CA SER A 132 3.49 -9.17 16.59
C SER A 132 4.94 -8.71 16.69
N MET A 133 5.91 -9.49 16.19
CA MET A 133 7.32 -9.10 16.22
C MET A 133 7.59 -7.85 15.38
N ASN A 134 7.03 -7.77 14.17
CA ASN A 134 7.22 -6.61 13.30
C ASN A 134 6.59 -5.35 13.89
N ALA A 135 5.37 -5.45 14.42
CA ALA A 135 4.69 -4.32 15.03
C ALA A 135 5.37 -3.87 16.33
N ASN A 136 5.86 -4.81 17.14
CA ASN A 136 6.58 -4.50 18.38
C ASN A 136 7.93 -3.82 18.12
N ALA A 137 8.73 -4.35 17.19
CA ALA A 137 9.99 -3.72 16.79
C ALA A 137 9.81 -2.29 16.25
N SER A 138 8.64 -2.00 15.67
CA SER A 138 8.27 -0.65 15.24
C SER A 138 7.81 0.22 16.41
N GLY A 139 7.03 -0.35 17.34
CA GLY A 139 6.54 0.32 18.54
C GLY A 139 7.68 0.77 19.47
N GLU A 140 8.70 -0.07 19.65
CA GLU A 140 9.89 0.26 20.46
C GLU A 140 10.57 1.56 20.02
N LYS A 141 10.57 1.88 18.71
CA LYS A 141 11.19 3.10 18.17
C LYS A 141 10.47 4.38 18.59
N VAL A 142 9.20 4.28 18.96
CA VAL A 142 8.34 5.43 19.30
C VAL A 142 7.70 5.33 20.69
N GLY A 143 8.08 4.33 21.48
CA GLY A 143 7.67 4.20 22.89
C GLY A 143 6.26 3.66 23.11
N VAL A 144 5.75 2.82 22.21
CA VAL A 144 4.47 2.08 22.36
C VAL A 144 4.68 0.59 22.15
N ASP A 145 3.73 -0.24 22.58
CA ASP A 145 3.90 -1.71 22.51
C ASP A 145 3.88 -2.24 21.07
N TYR A 146 3.03 -1.67 20.20
CA TYR A 146 2.89 -2.09 18.81
C TYR A 146 2.61 -0.88 17.91
N ALA A 147 3.38 -0.72 16.83
CA ALA A 147 3.15 0.31 15.84
C ALA A 147 3.30 -0.21 14.40
N VAL A 148 2.71 0.49 13.44
CA VAL A 148 2.95 0.30 12.00
C VAL A 148 3.65 1.53 11.45
N GLU A 149 4.71 1.31 10.67
CA GLU A 149 5.54 2.37 10.09
C GLU A 149 5.07 2.74 8.68
N PHE A 150 5.09 4.03 8.38
CA PHE A 150 4.79 4.56 7.06
C PHE A 150 5.80 5.63 6.65
N GLN A 151 6.20 5.62 5.39
CA GLN A 151 6.74 6.81 4.74
C GLN A 151 5.58 7.62 4.16
N ILE A 152 5.53 8.91 4.47
CA ILE A 152 4.50 9.83 3.95
C ILE A 152 5.02 10.56 2.72
N ILE A 153 4.25 10.49 1.63
CA ILE A 153 4.43 11.28 0.42
C ILE A 153 3.25 12.26 0.32
N LEU A 154 3.52 13.56 0.20
CA LEU A 154 2.48 14.59 0.02
C LEU A 154 2.12 14.71 -1.47
N ILE A 155 0.85 15.03 -1.75
CA ILE A 155 0.28 15.13 -3.10
C ILE A 155 -0.03 16.59 -3.45
#